data_AF-A0A840SMS1-F1
#
_entry.id   AF-A0A840SMS1-F1
#
_cell.length_a   1.000
_cell.length_b   1.000
_cell.length_c   1.000
_cell.angle_alpha   90.00
_cell.angle_beta   90.00
_cell.angle_gamma   90.00
#
_symmetry.space_group_name_H-M   'P 1'
#
loop_
_entity.id
_entity.type
_entity.pdbx_description
1 polymer ?
#
loop_
_entity_poly.entity_id
_entity_poly.type
_entity_poly.pdbx_seq_one_letter_code
_entity_poly.pdbx_strand_id
1 'polypeptide(L)'
;MSGSVAGSGPTTGVVFADPAEFAVALAPGRALMGLDLGTKTIGVAVSDTARHVASPLQTVRRTKFSTDAAALATLVAARQIGGIVLGLPRNMDGTEGPRAQSTRAFARNLTGVIPLPVTFWDERLSTVAAERALLEADASRRRRAEVIDHVAAGFILQGLLDRLAWLDREHRRPGDE
;
A
#
# COMPACT_ATOMS: atom_id res chain seq x y z
N MET A 1 -24.32 36.73 1.82
CA MET A 1 -23.17 36.30 0.99
C MET A 1 -23.05 34.80 1.13
N SER A 2 -23.54 34.07 0.12
CA SER A 2 -23.55 32.60 0.12
C SER A 2 -22.16 32.11 -0.28
N GLY A 3 -21.35 31.73 0.70
CA GLY A 3 -20.05 31.08 0.47
C GLY A 3 -20.29 29.64 0.04
N SER A 4 -20.15 29.38 -1.25
CA SER A 4 -20.11 28.04 -1.83
C SER A 4 -18.94 27.26 -1.22
N VAL A 5 -19.25 26.23 -0.44
CA VAL A 5 -18.26 25.22 -0.02
C VAL A 5 -17.86 24.48 -1.28
N ALA A 6 -16.65 24.76 -1.79
CA ALA A 6 -16.07 24.00 -2.88
C ALA A 6 -15.98 22.53 -2.44
N GLY A 7 -16.66 21.64 -3.17
CA GLY A 7 -16.58 20.20 -2.94
C GLY A 7 -15.14 19.74 -3.12
N SER A 8 -14.53 19.26 -2.03
CA SER A 8 -13.26 18.56 -2.09
C SER A 8 -13.50 17.17 -2.69
N GLY A 9 -13.50 17.10 -4.02
CA GLY A 9 -13.37 15.83 -4.71
C GLY A 9 -12.05 15.14 -4.30
N PRO A 10 -11.96 13.81 -4.37
CA PRO A 10 -10.74 13.10 -4.04
C PRO A 10 -9.59 13.61 -4.92
N THR A 11 -8.47 13.97 -4.30
CA THR A 11 -7.25 14.40 -5.00
C THR A 11 -6.67 13.21 -5.77
N THR A 12 -6.93 13.16 -7.08
CA THR A 12 -6.47 12.07 -7.95
C THR A 12 -5.03 12.26 -8.40
N GLY A 13 -4.26 11.17 -8.45
CA GLY A 13 -2.92 11.16 -9.08
C GLY A 13 -1.80 11.82 -8.26
N VAL A 14 -1.97 11.92 -6.93
CA VAL A 14 -0.97 12.48 -6.01
C VAL A 14 -0.32 11.39 -5.17
N VAL A 15 0.98 11.56 -4.94
CA VAL A 15 1.76 10.73 -4.01
C VAL A 15 1.87 11.47 -2.66
N PHE A 16 1.28 10.89 -1.62
CA PHE A 16 1.24 11.42 -0.27
C PHE A 16 2.40 10.86 0.56
N ALA A 17 3.14 11.75 1.21
CA ALA A 17 4.21 11.38 2.12
C ALA A 17 3.68 10.96 3.51
N ASP A 18 2.60 11.59 3.97
CA ASP A 18 1.96 11.30 5.24
C ASP A 18 0.74 10.37 5.05
N PRO A 19 0.68 9.21 5.73
CA PRO A 19 -0.51 8.37 5.80
C PRO A 19 -1.80 9.08 6.25
N ALA A 20 -1.70 10.11 7.10
CA ALA A 20 -2.88 10.86 7.55
C ALA A 20 -3.50 11.67 6.40
N GLU A 21 -2.68 12.39 5.64
CA GLU A 21 -3.13 13.12 4.44
C GLU A 21 -3.68 12.17 3.38
N PHE A 22 -2.99 11.03 3.17
CA PHE A 22 -3.48 9.97 2.29
C PHE A 22 -4.88 9.51 2.72
N ALA A 23 -5.11 9.27 4.01
CA ALA A 23 -6.39 8.78 4.52
C ALA A 23 -7.55 9.74 4.24
N VAL A 24 -7.30 11.05 4.36
CA VAL A 24 -8.28 12.11 4.06
C VAL A 24 -8.64 12.13 2.56
N ALA A 25 -7.69 11.82 1.68
CA ALA A 25 -7.91 11.80 0.23
C ALA A 25 -8.68 10.56 -0.29
N LEU A 26 -8.89 9.53 0.56
CA LEU A 26 -9.53 8.28 0.15
C LEU A 26 -11.04 8.39 0.05
N ALA A 27 -11.60 7.91 -1.06
CA ALA A 27 -13.04 7.79 -1.23
C ALA A 27 -13.65 6.73 -0.27
N PRO A 28 -14.78 7.02 0.41
CA PRO A 28 -15.45 6.05 1.28
C PRO A 28 -15.88 4.78 0.54
N GLY A 29 -15.89 3.64 1.25
CA GLY A 29 -16.40 2.36 0.74
C GLY A 29 -15.56 1.74 -0.38
N ARG A 30 -14.33 2.22 -0.60
CA ARG A 30 -13.40 1.67 -1.59
C ARG A 30 -12.29 0.88 -0.90
N ALA A 31 -11.94 -0.26 -1.48
CA ALA A 31 -10.80 -1.05 -1.05
C ALA A 31 -9.48 -0.36 -1.40
N LEU A 32 -8.40 -0.74 -0.72
CA LEU A 32 -7.04 -0.32 -1.02
C LEU A 32 -6.25 -1.45 -1.67
N MET A 33 -5.26 -1.08 -2.50
CA MET A 33 -4.32 -2.03 -3.10
C MET A 33 -2.93 -1.84 -2.49
N GLY A 34 -2.33 -2.92 -2.00
CA GLY A 34 -0.94 -2.95 -1.57
C GLY A 34 -0.05 -3.56 -2.64
N LEU A 35 1.11 -2.95 -2.88
CA LEU A 35 2.10 -3.40 -3.85
C LEU A 35 3.46 -3.61 -3.20
N ASP A 36 4.04 -4.78 -3.43
CA ASP A 36 5.44 -5.07 -3.15
C ASP A 36 6.23 -5.07 -4.47
N LEU A 37 7.19 -4.17 -4.60
CA LEU A 37 7.93 -3.94 -5.85
C LEU A 37 9.24 -4.75 -5.87
N GLY A 38 9.15 -6.00 -6.32
CA GLY A 38 10.28 -6.86 -6.62
C GLY A 38 10.95 -6.51 -7.96
N THR A 39 12.15 -7.05 -8.23
CA THR A 39 12.86 -6.80 -9.51
C THR A 39 12.20 -7.48 -10.71
N LYS A 40 11.57 -8.65 -10.50
CA LYS A 40 10.94 -9.47 -11.56
C LYS A 40 9.42 -9.55 -11.45
N THR A 41 8.87 -9.15 -10.31
CA THR A 41 7.47 -9.36 -9.93
C THR A 41 6.96 -8.18 -9.12
N ILE A 42 5.64 -7.99 -9.13
CA ILE A 42 4.92 -7.09 -8.23
C ILE A 42 3.95 -7.97 -7.44
N GLY A 43 4.16 -8.10 -6.14
CA GLY A 43 3.18 -8.72 -5.27
C GLY A 43 2.00 -7.77 -5.12
N VAL A 44 0.77 -8.27 -5.22
CA VAL A 44 -0.46 -7.47 -5.11
C VAL A 44 -1.31 -8.01 -3.97
N ALA A 45 -1.73 -7.13 -3.08
CA ALA A 45 -2.73 -7.38 -2.05
C ALA A 45 -3.88 -6.38 -2.15
N VAL A 46 -5.03 -6.72 -1.60
CA VAL A 46 -6.20 -5.85 -1.52
C VAL A 46 -6.80 -5.85 -0.13
N SER A 47 -7.41 -4.75 0.28
CA SER A 47 -8.19 -4.69 1.50
C SER A 47 -9.66 -5.03 1.27
N ASP A 48 -10.39 -5.29 2.34
CA ASP A 48 -11.85 -5.13 2.35
C ASP A 48 -12.25 -3.64 2.21
N THR A 49 -13.52 -3.38 1.91
CA THR A 49 -14.05 -2.01 1.74
C THR A 49 -14.11 -1.23 3.05
N ALA A 50 -14.12 -1.92 4.20
CA ALA A 50 -14.00 -1.30 5.51
C ALA A 50 -12.54 -0.91 5.85
N ARG A 51 -11.56 -1.37 5.06
CA ARG A 51 -10.12 -1.09 5.24
C ARG A 51 -9.59 -1.60 6.59
N HIS A 52 -10.01 -2.80 6.98
CA HIS A 52 -9.58 -3.48 8.21
C HIS A 52 -8.60 -4.61 7.93
N VAL A 53 -8.82 -5.38 6.87
CA VAL A 53 -8.04 -6.60 6.60
C VAL A 53 -7.46 -6.56 5.19
N ALA A 54 -6.17 -6.85 5.09
CA ALA A 54 -5.46 -7.05 3.83
C ALA A 54 -5.40 -8.56 3.48
N SER A 55 -5.56 -8.87 2.20
CA SER A 55 -5.43 -10.23 1.67
C SER A 55 -4.54 -10.23 0.41
N PRO A 56 -3.55 -11.14 0.31
CA PRO A 56 -2.83 -11.36 -0.93
C PRO A 56 -3.80 -11.69 -2.08
N LEU A 57 -3.59 -11.07 -3.24
CA LEU A 57 -4.44 -11.26 -4.42
C LEU A 57 -3.72 -12.11 -5.48
N GLN A 58 -2.60 -11.62 -5.99
CA GLN A 58 -1.81 -12.29 -7.02
C GLN A 58 -0.43 -11.65 -7.16
N THR A 59 0.41 -12.25 -8.00
CA THR A 59 1.71 -11.68 -8.39
C THR A 59 1.68 -11.31 -9.88
N VAL A 60 1.97 -10.05 -10.19
CA VAL A 60 2.13 -9.57 -11.56
C VAL A 60 3.59 -9.76 -11.99
N ARG A 61 3.83 -10.42 -13.12
CA ARG A 61 5.19 -10.55 -13.68
C ARG A 61 5.59 -9.24 -14.35
N ARG A 62 6.74 -8.69 -13.95
CA ARG A 62 7.24 -7.42 -14.47
C ARG A 62 7.86 -7.60 -15.85
N THR A 63 7.56 -6.66 -16.73
CA THR A 63 8.15 -6.57 -18.07
C THR A 63 8.50 -5.13 -18.39
N LYS A 64 7.61 -4.40 -19.05
CA LYS A 64 7.72 -2.96 -19.32
C LYS A 64 6.69 -2.24 -18.46
N PHE A 65 7.03 -1.02 -18.03
CA PHE A 65 6.16 -0.21 -17.18
C PHE A 65 4.73 -0.09 -17.72
N SER A 66 4.55 0.12 -19.03
CA SER A 66 3.22 0.24 -19.64
C SER A 66 2.36 -1.01 -19.47
N THR A 67 2.95 -2.20 -19.67
CA THR A 67 2.27 -3.48 -19.48
C THR A 67 1.95 -3.73 -18.01
N ASP A 68 2.93 -3.46 -17.13
CA ASP A 68 2.78 -3.62 -15.69
C ASP A 68 1.65 -2.70 -15.17
N ALA A 69 1.63 -1.43 -15.58
CA ALA A 69 0.62 -0.45 -15.19
C ALA A 69 -0.78 -0.81 -15.75
N ALA A 70 -0.87 -1.33 -16.98
CA ALA A 70 -2.15 -1.78 -17.54
C ALA A 70 -2.74 -2.98 -16.79
N ALA A 71 -1.88 -3.92 -16.37
CA ALA A 71 -2.30 -5.05 -15.53
C ALA A 71 -2.83 -4.55 -14.18
N LEU A 72 -2.11 -3.62 -13.53
CA LEU A 72 -2.55 -3.02 -12.27
C LEU A 72 -3.85 -2.22 -12.44
N ALA A 73 -4.01 -1.45 -13.52
CA ALA A 73 -5.23 -0.70 -13.82
C ALA A 73 -6.45 -1.61 -13.97
N THR A 74 -6.27 -2.77 -14.61
CA THR A 74 -7.33 -3.80 -14.73
C THR A 74 -7.77 -4.29 -13.35
N LEU A 75 -6.82 -4.55 -12.45
CA LEU A 75 -7.12 -4.98 -11.08
C LEU A 75 -7.77 -3.88 -10.24
N VAL A 76 -7.32 -2.63 -10.41
CA VAL A 76 -7.91 -1.45 -9.79
C VAL A 76 -9.38 -1.31 -10.15
N ALA A 77 -9.71 -1.44 -11.44
CA ALA A 77 -11.10 -1.41 -11.90
C ALA A 77 -11.91 -2.59 -11.37
N ALA A 78 -11.40 -3.83 -11.48
CA ALA A 78 -12.12 -5.03 -11.07
C ALA A 78 -12.40 -5.08 -9.56
N ARG A 79 -11.52 -4.50 -8.73
CA ARG A 79 -11.64 -4.50 -7.26
C ARG A 79 -12.13 -3.18 -6.69
N GLN A 80 -12.50 -2.22 -7.54
CA GLN A 80 -13.04 -0.94 -7.11
C GLN A 80 -12.09 -0.22 -6.12
N ILE A 81 -10.80 -0.22 -6.45
CA ILE A 81 -9.73 0.31 -5.59
C ILE A 81 -9.79 1.84 -5.55
N GLY A 82 -9.68 2.40 -4.35
CA GLY A 82 -9.72 3.85 -4.09
C GLY A 82 -8.36 4.47 -3.75
N GLY A 83 -7.31 3.66 -3.54
CA GLY A 83 -5.96 4.13 -3.25
C GLY A 83 -4.93 3.01 -3.29
N ILE A 84 -3.66 3.37 -3.50
CA ILE A 84 -2.55 2.43 -3.66
C ILE A 84 -1.49 2.69 -2.59
N VAL A 85 -0.94 1.60 -2.06
CA VAL A 85 0.11 1.60 -1.05
C VAL A 85 1.30 0.85 -1.61
N LEU A 86 2.45 1.50 -1.70
CA LEU A 86 3.70 0.83 -2.08
C LEU A 86 4.56 0.60 -0.86
N GLY A 87 5.06 -0.63 -0.72
CA GLY A 87 6.16 -0.89 0.18
C GLY A 87 7.40 -0.07 -0.21
N LEU A 88 8.03 0.55 0.77
CA LEU A 88 9.22 1.37 0.59
C LEU A 88 10.39 0.74 1.38
N PRO A 89 11.36 0.12 0.68
CA PRO A 89 12.49 -0.52 1.33
C PRO A 89 13.46 0.52 1.88
N ARG A 90 13.46 0.72 3.20
CA ARG A 90 14.41 1.58 3.91
C ARG A 90 15.48 0.76 4.60
N ASN A 91 16.68 1.30 4.69
CA ASN A 91 17.75 0.72 5.48
C ASN A 91 17.42 0.81 6.98
N MET A 92 18.08 -0.01 7.82
CA MET A 92 17.81 -0.04 9.26
C MET A 92 18.03 1.32 9.95
N ASP A 93 18.97 2.12 9.46
CA ASP A 93 19.24 3.49 9.90
C ASP A 93 18.23 4.53 9.36
N GLY A 94 17.23 4.10 8.59
CA GLY A 94 16.20 4.94 7.97
C GLY A 94 16.61 5.58 6.63
N THR A 95 17.84 5.37 6.17
CA THR A 95 18.29 5.89 4.87
C THR A 95 17.65 5.14 3.70
N GLU A 96 17.63 5.78 2.52
CA GLU A 96 17.05 5.22 1.30
C GLU A 96 18.15 4.82 0.31
N GLY A 97 18.10 3.57 -0.15
CA GLY A 97 18.97 3.06 -1.21
C GLY A 97 18.35 3.15 -2.62
N PRO A 98 19.02 2.62 -3.65
CA PRO A 98 18.54 2.62 -5.03
C PRO A 98 17.16 1.98 -5.23
N ARG A 99 16.81 0.97 -4.42
CA ARG A 99 15.49 0.33 -4.48
C ARG A 99 14.37 1.30 -4.08
N ALA A 100 14.53 2.08 -3.02
CA ALA A 100 13.55 3.08 -2.60
C ALA A 100 13.35 4.15 -3.69
N GLN A 101 14.44 4.62 -4.29
CA GLN A 101 14.36 5.57 -5.40
C GLN A 101 13.59 5.00 -6.60
N SER A 102 13.82 3.73 -6.95
CA SER A 102 13.10 3.02 -8.00
C SER A 102 11.60 2.89 -7.68
N THR A 103 11.24 2.53 -6.45
CA THR A 103 9.84 2.48 -5.98
C THR A 103 9.18 3.85 -6.09
N ARG A 104 9.86 4.93 -5.65
CA ARG A 104 9.33 6.30 -5.75
C ARG A 104 9.12 6.73 -7.20
N ALA A 105 10.06 6.40 -8.10
CA ALA A 105 9.91 6.68 -9.52
C ALA A 105 8.73 5.90 -10.13
N PHE A 106 8.59 4.62 -9.78
CA PHE A 106 7.45 3.82 -10.21
C PHE A 106 6.11 4.41 -9.75
N ALA A 107 6.00 4.81 -8.48
CA ALA A 107 4.80 5.45 -7.93
C ALA A 107 4.41 6.73 -8.71
N ARG A 108 5.37 7.62 -8.97
CA ARG A 108 5.14 8.85 -9.75
C ARG A 108 4.68 8.57 -11.18
N ASN A 109 5.25 7.55 -11.82
CA ASN A 109 4.81 7.19 -13.17
C ASN A 109 3.42 6.53 -13.15
N LEU A 110 3.14 5.74 -12.11
CA LEU A 110 1.86 5.05 -11.94
C LEU A 110 0.71 6.04 -11.80
N THR A 111 0.89 7.16 -11.09
CA THR A 111 -0.17 8.17 -10.94
C THR A 111 -0.58 8.82 -12.27
N GLY A 112 0.30 8.83 -13.28
CA GLY A 112 -0.03 9.29 -14.63
C GLY A 112 -0.90 8.33 -15.45
N VAL A 113 -0.98 7.05 -15.03
CA VAL A 113 -1.79 6.01 -15.70
C VAL A 113 -3.02 5.65 -14.86
N ILE A 114 -2.85 5.59 -13.54
CA ILE A 114 -3.86 5.26 -12.55
C ILE A 114 -4.02 6.49 -11.64
N PRO A 115 -5.04 7.34 -11.88
CA PRO A 115 -5.21 8.60 -11.17
C PRO A 115 -5.83 8.38 -9.77
N LEU A 116 -5.19 7.55 -8.95
CA LEU A 116 -5.58 7.31 -7.56
C LEU A 116 -4.57 7.94 -6.60
N PRO A 117 -4.99 8.25 -5.35
CA PRO A 117 -4.07 8.52 -4.26
C PRO A 117 -3.06 7.39 -4.10
N VAL A 118 -1.80 7.74 -3.91
CA VAL A 118 -0.72 6.79 -3.63
C VAL A 118 0.01 7.19 -2.35
N THR A 119 0.37 6.23 -1.50
CA THR A 119 1.29 6.46 -0.39
C THR A 119 2.33 5.34 -0.27
N PHE A 120 3.29 5.53 0.64
CA PHE A 120 4.33 4.57 0.93
C PHE A 120 4.18 3.99 2.34
N TRP A 121 4.54 2.73 2.50
CA TRP A 121 4.64 2.09 3.81
C TRP A 121 6.06 1.57 4.06
N ASP A 122 6.60 1.86 5.24
CA ASP A 122 7.95 1.46 5.62
C ASP A 122 8.01 -0.06 5.89
N GLU A 123 8.76 -0.79 5.06
CA GLU A 123 8.80 -2.26 5.07
C GLU A 123 9.59 -2.86 6.25
N ARG A 124 10.35 -2.05 7.02
CA ARG A 124 11.34 -2.54 8.01
C ARG A 124 10.82 -3.51 9.07
N LEU A 125 9.51 -3.49 9.35
CA LEU A 125 8.88 -4.39 10.33
C LEU A 125 8.21 -5.62 9.72
N SER A 126 7.97 -5.64 8.40
CA SER A 126 7.16 -6.67 7.75
C SER A 126 7.89 -8.01 7.62
N THR A 127 9.16 -8.01 7.18
CA THR A 127 9.93 -9.25 6.96
C THR A 127 10.25 -9.96 8.27
N VAL A 128 10.66 -9.23 9.31
CA VAL A 128 11.03 -9.84 10.61
C VAL A 128 9.81 -10.42 11.33
N ALA A 129 8.66 -9.74 11.30
CA ALA A 129 7.42 -10.25 11.89
C ALA A 129 6.89 -11.47 11.11
N ALA A 130 6.95 -11.43 9.78
CA ALA A 130 6.56 -12.56 8.92
C ALA A 130 7.47 -13.79 9.14
N GLU A 131 8.79 -13.59 9.22
CA GLU A 131 9.73 -14.67 9.50
C GLU A 131 9.47 -15.34 10.86
N ARG A 132 9.12 -14.55 11.88
CA ARG A 132 8.77 -15.07 13.21
C ARG A 132 7.49 -15.90 13.19
N ALA A 133 6.43 -15.42 12.54
CA ALA A 133 5.18 -16.18 12.42
C ALA A 133 5.38 -17.52 11.68
N LEU A 134 6.29 -17.58 10.70
CA LEU A 134 6.58 -18.81 9.97
C LEU A 134 7.57 -19.74 10.69
N LEU A 135 8.37 -19.22 11.63
CA LEU A 135 9.20 -20.02 12.52
C LEU A 135 8.33 -20.84 13.49
N GLU A 136 7.24 -20.27 13.99
CA GLU A 136 6.26 -20.97 14.84
C GLU A 136 5.55 -22.12 14.11
N ALA A 137 5.53 -22.08 12.77
CA ALA A 137 4.92 -23.10 11.91
C ALA A 137 5.90 -24.18 11.38
N ASP A 138 7.12 -24.26 11.94
CA ASP A 138 8.19 -25.24 11.62
C ASP A 138 8.55 -25.37 10.12
N ALA A 139 8.46 -24.27 9.36
CA ALA A 139 8.77 -24.26 7.94
C ALA A 139 10.30 -24.20 7.67
N SER A 140 10.78 -24.96 6.69
CA SER A 140 12.18 -24.87 6.22
C SER A 140 12.54 -23.45 5.74
N ARG A 141 13.81 -23.03 5.84
CA ARG A 141 14.25 -21.67 5.43
C ARG A 141 13.83 -21.31 4.00
N ARG A 142 13.97 -22.25 3.07
CA ARG A 142 13.57 -22.07 1.67
C ARG A 142 12.06 -21.86 1.54
N ARG A 143 11.27 -22.71 2.21
CA ARG A 143 9.81 -22.59 2.19
C ARG A 143 9.34 -21.29 2.81
N ARG A 144 10.02 -20.80 3.85
CA ARG A 144 9.74 -19.51 4.47
C ARG A 144 9.95 -18.34 3.52
N ALA A 145 11.09 -18.30 2.83
CA ALA A 145 11.36 -17.26 1.85
C ALA A 145 10.29 -17.25 0.74
N GLU A 146 9.92 -18.43 0.23
CA GLU A 146 8.84 -18.55 -0.78
C GLU A 146 7.50 -18.01 -0.25
N VAL A 147 7.14 -18.32 0.99
CA VAL A 147 5.89 -17.85 1.60
C VAL A 147 5.94 -16.34 1.81
N ILE A 148 7.03 -15.80 2.37
CA ILE A 148 7.22 -14.36 2.61
C ILE A 148 7.06 -13.59 1.31
N ASP A 149 7.70 -14.03 0.23
CA ASP A 149 7.57 -13.41 -1.09
C ASP A 149 6.11 -13.39 -1.57
N HIS A 150 5.31 -14.42 -1.24
CA HIS A 150 3.90 -14.49 -1.64
C HIS A 150 2.97 -13.61 -0.80
N VAL A 151 3.37 -13.27 0.44
CA VAL A 151 2.50 -12.54 1.38
C VAL A 151 2.99 -11.12 1.68
N ALA A 152 4.17 -10.72 1.18
CA ALA A 152 4.81 -9.43 1.45
C ALA A 152 3.88 -8.23 1.20
N ALA A 153 3.21 -8.20 0.05
CA ALA A 153 2.24 -7.16 -0.28
C ALA A 153 1.07 -7.09 0.72
N GLY A 154 0.67 -8.23 1.29
CA GLY A 154 -0.35 -8.33 2.33
C GLY A 154 0.12 -7.68 3.63
N PHE A 155 1.34 -7.96 4.07
CA PHE A 155 1.92 -7.33 5.26
C PHE A 155 2.13 -5.83 5.10
N ILE A 156 2.60 -5.38 3.93
CA ILE A 156 2.71 -3.96 3.59
C ILE A 156 1.36 -3.26 3.75
N LEU A 157 0.32 -3.84 3.15
CA LEU A 157 -1.01 -3.25 3.20
C LEU A 157 -1.57 -3.27 4.62
N GLN A 158 -1.49 -4.41 5.32
CA GLN A 158 -2.00 -4.53 6.68
C GLN A 158 -1.35 -3.53 7.62
N GLY A 159 -0.03 -3.34 7.54
CA GLY A 159 0.67 -2.35 8.37
C GLY A 159 0.13 -0.93 8.18
N LEU A 160 -0.16 -0.52 6.93
CA LEU A 160 -0.80 0.76 6.69
C LEU A 160 -2.22 0.79 7.27
N LEU A 161 -3.04 -0.24 7.04
CA LEU A 161 -4.42 -0.30 7.55
C LEU A 161 -4.45 -0.15 9.08
N ASP A 162 -3.56 -0.84 9.78
CA ASP A 162 -3.43 -0.76 11.24
C ASP A 162 -3.05 0.65 11.69
N ARG A 163 -2.16 1.33 10.95
CA ARG A 163 -1.79 2.73 11.21
C ARG A 163 -2.97 3.66 10.99
N LEU A 164 -3.74 3.48 9.93
CA LEU A 164 -4.93 4.30 9.66
C LEU A 164 -5.99 4.10 10.74
N ALA A 165 -6.22 2.86 11.18
CA ALA A 165 -7.13 2.54 12.28
C ALA A 165 -6.66 3.11 13.63
N TRP A 166 -5.35 3.21 13.86
CA TRP A 166 -4.81 3.90 15.03
C TRP A 166 -5.06 5.42 14.95
N LEU A 167 -4.75 6.05 13.81
CA LEU A 167 -4.96 7.49 13.61
C LEU A 167 -6.44 7.86 13.81
N ASP A 168 -7.34 7.08 13.23
CA ASP A 168 -8.79 7.30 13.35
C ASP A 168 -9.29 7.19 14.80
N ARG A 169 -8.73 6.28 15.61
CA ARG A 169 -9.07 6.17 17.04
C ARG A 169 -8.53 7.34 17.87
N GLU A 170 -7.31 7.80 17.59
CA GLU A 170 -6.72 8.96 18.28
C GLU A 170 -7.54 10.23 18.03
N HIS A 171 -8.00 10.45 16.80
CA HIS A 171 -8.86 11.61 16.47
C HIS A 171 -10.26 11.53 17.08
N ARG A 172 -10.73 10.35 17.48
CA ARG A 172 -12.05 10.14 18.11
C ARG A 172 -12.01 10.11 19.64
N ARG A 173 -10.85 10.35 20.29
CA ARG A 173 -10.79 10.36 21.75
C ARG A 173 -11.66 11.52 22.29
N PRO A 174 -12.66 11.24 23.15
CA PRO A 174 -13.43 12.30 23.80
C PRO A 174 -12.55 12.97 24.87
N GLY A 175 -12.35 14.29 24.78
CA GLY A 175 -11.50 15.01 25.73
C GLY A 175 -11.26 16.50 25.54
N ASP A 176 -11.84 17.15 24.52
CA ASP A 176 -11.81 18.61 24.34
C ASP A 176 -13.24 19.20 24.33
N GLU A 177 -14.02 18.92 25.37
CA GLU A 177 -15.22 19.68 25.75
C GLU A 177 -15.07 20.22 27.18
#